data_AF-D7FPB0-F1
#
_entry.id   AF-D7FPB0-F1
#
_cell.length_a   1.000
_cell.length_b   1.000
_cell.length_c   1.000
_cell.angle_alpha   90.00
_cell.angle_beta   90.00
_cell.angle_gamma   90.00
#
_symmetry.space_group_name_H-M   'P 1'
#
loop_
_entity.id
_entity.type
_entity.pdbx_description
1 polymer ?
#
loop_
_entity_poly.entity_id
_entity_poly.type
_entity_poly.pdbx_seq_one_letter_code
_entity_poly.pdbx_strand_id
1 'polypeptide(L)'
;MLKALERMAGSPRCEKRLIDEGLFEALVGLCFNEVASFVHGCQNYLRQRREIEGVFSSAATPPSAAAAGAATSSSRTKGGGGARCESIVSTGGMSAGAGAGGRRKEAEGRFTEEKLEVAMDVARTCMAMFAHLTARGHGRRALHAGVLAHINSVPIGAGDDPHMTGSLSQLVLDLSAVAMEGEENRLSFVGQGPLDAIMRCLRGGRAAQQQCALDALTTVCLLSEMKPLVFCREVLGEVLMLAAVQEHVQPAAFVLHQFSLLSEWRSPLVRGGCVDLLVAAIAHATGPEAPPQEEACPILESAVAAIRQITKLEGAGRVLVDAGGLSQLLRLSRSERENIRRDACQALKHIGHRGRDRERDHKSESQETVEGSASTD
;
A
#
# COMPACT_ATOMS: atom_id res chain seq x y z
N MET A 1 -21.39 -24.62 15.17
CA MET A 1 -21.24 -23.25 15.68
C MET A 1 -22.01 -22.24 14.83
N LEU A 2 -21.77 -22.13 13.52
CA LEU A 2 -22.49 -21.24 12.61
C LEU A 2 -24.02 -21.37 12.67
N LYS A 3 -24.56 -22.59 12.56
CA LYS A 3 -26.01 -22.83 12.73
C LYS A 3 -26.56 -22.41 14.10
N ALA A 4 -25.72 -22.36 15.13
CA ALA A 4 -26.12 -21.86 16.44
C ALA A 4 -26.11 -20.33 16.45
N LEU A 5 -25.08 -19.70 15.87
CA LEU A 5 -25.03 -18.26 15.66
C LEU A 5 -26.20 -17.74 14.81
N GLU A 6 -26.53 -18.45 13.74
CA GLU A 6 -27.64 -18.13 12.82
C GLU A 6 -29.00 -18.19 13.55
N ARG A 7 -29.22 -19.22 14.37
CA ARG A 7 -30.43 -19.32 15.22
C ARG A 7 -30.47 -18.25 16.31
N MET A 8 -29.33 -17.86 16.86
CA MET A 8 -29.24 -16.82 17.89
C MET A 8 -29.45 -15.41 17.30
N ALA A 9 -28.91 -15.14 16.11
CA ALA A 9 -29.06 -13.88 15.39
C ALA A 9 -30.51 -13.63 14.94
N GLY A 10 -31.29 -14.68 14.69
CA GLY A 10 -32.72 -14.57 14.37
C GLY A 10 -33.63 -14.22 15.55
N SER A 11 -33.11 -14.17 16.78
CA SER A 11 -33.88 -13.90 18.00
C SER A 11 -33.43 -12.58 18.66
N PRO A 12 -34.27 -11.54 18.70
CA PRO A 12 -33.91 -10.23 19.29
C PRO A 12 -33.49 -10.32 20.76
N ARG A 13 -34.02 -11.30 21.50
CA ARG A 13 -33.67 -11.54 22.92
C ARG A 13 -32.29 -12.18 23.08
N CYS A 14 -31.90 -13.04 22.14
CA CYS A 14 -30.59 -13.68 22.15
C CYS A 14 -29.50 -12.72 21.67
N GLU A 15 -29.82 -11.90 20.65
CA GLU A 15 -28.95 -10.82 20.15
C GLU A 15 -28.55 -9.89 21.30
N LYS A 16 -29.52 -9.35 22.05
CA LYS A 16 -29.25 -8.46 23.19
C LYS A 16 -28.37 -9.11 24.26
N ARG A 17 -28.65 -10.36 24.65
CA ARG A 17 -27.84 -11.07 25.66
C ARG A 17 -26.39 -11.31 25.21
N LEU A 18 -26.20 -11.71 23.95
CA LEU A 18 -24.86 -11.93 23.40
C LEU A 18 -24.03 -10.64 23.38
N ILE A 19 -24.69 -9.50 23.14
CA ILE A 19 -24.08 -8.17 23.19
C ILE A 19 -23.77 -7.78 24.64
N ASP A 20 -24.77 -7.85 25.53
CA ASP A 20 -24.64 -7.42 26.93
C ASP A 20 -23.60 -8.25 27.70
N GLU A 21 -23.41 -9.52 27.35
CA GLU A 21 -22.45 -10.42 28.02
C GLU A 21 -21.06 -10.46 27.35
N GLY A 22 -20.83 -9.69 26.28
CA GLY A 22 -19.56 -9.72 25.54
C GLY A 22 -19.23 -11.05 24.83
N LEU A 23 -20.11 -12.05 24.96
CA LEU A 23 -19.97 -13.37 24.33
C LEU A 23 -19.97 -13.29 22.81
N PHE A 24 -20.63 -12.27 22.24
CA PHE A 24 -20.57 -12.01 20.82
C PHE A 24 -19.13 -11.78 20.36
N GLU A 25 -18.40 -10.84 20.99
CA GLU A 25 -17.03 -10.51 20.60
C GLU A 25 -16.08 -11.71 20.72
N ALA A 26 -16.25 -12.53 21.77
CA ALA A 26 -15.48 -13.75 21.98
C ALA A 26 -15.77 -14.82 20.91
N LEU A 27 -17.04 -15.06 20.59
CA LEU A 27 -17.46 -16.03 19.56
C LEU A 27 -16.98 -15.59 18.18
N VAL A 28 -17.04 -14.29 17.90
CA VAL A 28 -16.55 -13.68 16.66
C VAL A 28 -15.04 -13.83 16.55
N GLY A 29 -14.29 -13.49 17.59
CA GLY A 29 -12.84 -13.64 17.61
C GLY A 29 -12.41 -15.10 17.43
N LEU A 30 -13.12 -16.03 18.08
CA LEU A 30 -12.91 -17.48 17.88
C LEU A 30 -13.24 -17.92 16.45
N CYS A 31 -14.37 -17.49 15.89
CA CYS A 31 -14.72 -17.79 14.50
C CYS A 31 -13.65 -17.26 13.54
N PHE A 32 -13.17 -16.02 13.74
CA PHE A 32 -12.16 -15.43 12.88
C PHE A 32 -10.81 -16.13 13.00
N ASN A 33 -10.33 -16.39 14.22
CA ASN A 33 -9.04 -17.05 14.41
C ASN A 33 -9.06 -18.48 13.85
N GLU A 34 -10.14 -19.23 14.06
CA GLU A 34 -10.28 -20.59 13.54
C GLU A 34 -10.46 -20.60 12.02
N VAL A 35 -11.28 -19.72 11.46
CA VAL A 35 -11.47 -19.62 10.00
C VAL A 35 -10.20 -19.11 9.32
N ALA A 36 -9.51 -18.11 9.87
CA ALA A 36 -8.27 -17.59 9.33
C ALA A 36 -7.14 -18.64 9.40
N SER A 37 -6.99 -19.32 10.56
CA SER A 37 -6.03 -20.43 10.73
C SER A 37 -6.34 -21.57 9.76
N PHE A 38 -7.62 -21.93 9.61
CA PHE A 38 -8.04 -22.97 8.69
C PHE A 38 -7.75 -22.59 7.23
N VAL A 39 -8.15 -21.38 6.81
CA VAL A 39 -7.89 -20.86 5.45
C VAL A 39 -6.39 -20.81 5.18
N HIS A 40 -5.59 -20.34 6.13
CA HIS A 40 -4.13 -20.32 6.02
C HIS A 40 -3.54 -21.74 5.89
N GLY A 41 -4.03 -22.70 6.68
CA GLY A 41 -3.66 -24.11 6.56
C GLY A 41 -4.01 -24.70 5.19
N CYS A 42 -5.19 -24.39 4.66
CA CYS A 42 -5.63 -24.81 3.33
C CYS A 42 -4.74 -24.22 2.24
N GLN A 43 -4.38 -22.95 2.36
CA GLN A 43 -3.51 -22.26 1.41
C GLN A 43 -2.09 -22.82 1.40
N ASN A 44 -1.52 -23.09 2.58
CA ASN A 44 -0.21 -23.74 2.69
C ASN A 44 -0.23 -25.14 2.08
N TYR A 45 -1.29 -25.91 2.32
CA TYR A 45 -1.48 -27.21 1.69
C TYR A 45 -1.55 -27.12 0.16
N LEU A 46 -2.33 -26.18 -0.39
CA LEU A 46 -2.44 -25.99 -1.85
C LEU A 46 -1.12 -25.53 -2.46
N ARG A 47 -0.37 -24.67 -1.78
CA ARG A 47 0.98 -24.25 -2.21
C ARG A 47 1.92 -25.45 -2.27
N GLN A 48 2.03 -26.21 -1.19
CA GLN A 48 2.87 -27.42 -1.13
C GLN A 48 2.48 -28.42 -2.22
N ARG A 49 1.17 -28.60 -2.47
CA ARG A 49 0.68 -29.48 -3.52
C ARG A 49 1.11 -29.01 -4.92
N ARG A 50 0.99 -27.71 -5.22
CA ARG A 50 1.45 -27.14 -6.52
C ARG A 50 2.96 -27.28 -6.70
N GLU A 51 3.74 -27.11 -5.64
CA GLU A 51 5.20 -27.33 -5.68
C GLU A 51 5.52 -28.79 -6.00
N ILE A 52 4.83 -29.73 -5.35
CA ILE A 52 4.99 -31.17 -5.60
C ILE A 52 4.57 -31.52 -7.04
N GLU A 53 3.40 -31.07 -7.50
CA GLU A 53 2.90 -31.31 -8.86
C GLU A 53 3.78 -30.65 -9.94
N GLY A 54 4.37 -29.49 -9.66
CA GLY A 54 5.35 -28.82 -10.52
C GLY A 54 6.67 -29.58 -10.65
N VAL A 55 7.17 -30.15 -9.55
CA VAL A 55 8.37 -31.01 -9.55
C VAL A 55 8.11 -32.30 -10.37
N PHE A 56 6.92 -32.89 -10.25
CA PHE A 56 6.58 -34.09 -11.03
C PHE A 56 6.32 -33.79 -12.51
N SER A 57 5.77 -32.62 -12.85
CA SER A 57 5.61 -32.18 -14.25
C SER A 57 6.95 -31.88 -14.93
N SER A 58 7.94 -31.39 -14.19
CA SER A 58 9.32 -31.21 -14.66
C SER A 58 10.06 -32.53 -14.88
N ALA A 59 9.69 -33.61 -14.18
CA ALA A 59 10.34 -34.92 -14.30
C ALA A 59 9.74 -35.79 -15.42
N ALA A 60 8.58 -35.43 -15.96
CA ALA A 60 7.83 -36.21 -16.94
C ALA A 60 8.13 -35.85 -18.41
N THR A 61 9.11 -35.00 -18.70
CA THR A 61 9.59 -34.82 -20.08
C THR A 61 10.54 -35.98 -20.41
N PRO A 62 10.13 -36.97 -21.24
CA PRO A 62 11.06 -38.01 -21.66
C PRO A 62 12.20 -37.38 -22.46
N PRO A 63 13.46 -37.82 -22.29
CA PRO A 63 14.54 -37.41 -23.17
C PRO A 63 14.15 -37.84 -24.58
N SER A 64 13.89 -36.85 -25.44
CA SER A 64 13.59 -37.05 -26.86
C SER A 64 14.71 -37.86 -27.51
N ALA A 65 14.43 -39.13 -27.79
CA ALA A 65 15.26 -39.99 -28.61
C ALA A 65 14.76 -39.91 -30.06
N ALA A 66 15.29 -38.95 -30.82
CA ALA A 66 15.33 -38.96 -32.28
C ALA A 66 16.55 -38.14 -32.70
N ALA A 67 17.66 -38.81 -33.03
CA ALA A 67 18.08 -39.14 -34.40
C ALA A 67 18.64 -37.90 -35.13
N ALA A 68 19.95 -37.65 -35.23
CA ALA A 68 21.02 -38.41 -35.88
C ALA A 68 20.83 -38.58 -37.41
N GLY A 69 21.63 -37.81 -38.17
CA GLY A 69 21.82 -37.86 -39.63
C GLY A 69 21.52 -36.49 -40.29
N ALA A 70 22.41 -35.81 -41.02
CA ALA A 70 23.72 -36.14 -41.58
C ALA A 70 24.52 -34.86 -41.91
N ALA A 71 25.87 -34.96 -41.82
CA ALA A 71 26.93 -34.44 -42.70
C ALA A 71 26.59 -33.27 -43.70
N THR A 72 27.43 -32.26 -43.99
CA THR A 72 28.90 -32.14 -44.01
C THR A 72 29.34 -30.70 -44.36
N SER A 73 30.63 -30.42 -44.09
CA SER A 73 31.50 -29.33 -44.60
C SER A 73 31.54 -28.02 -43.78
N SER A 74 32.65 -27.31 -43.59
CA SER A 74 34.11 -27.53 -43.73
C SER A 74 34.78 -26.19 -43.38
N SER A 75 35.73 -26.17 -42.44
CA SER A 75 36.95 -25.31 -42.33
C SER A 75 37.30 -25.03 -40.86
N ARG A 76 38.38 -25.61 -40.30
CA ARG A 76 39.75 -25.04 -40.15
C ARG A 76 39.71 -23.64 -39.50
N THR A 77 40.13 -23.46 -38.25
CA THR A 77 41.53 -23.32 -37.76
C THR A 77 41.60 -23.55 -36.22
N LYS A 78 42.46 -24.42 -35.69
CA LYS A 78 43.88 -24.28 -35.24
C LYS A 78 44.11 -23.48 -33.92
N GLY A 79 44.45 -24.23 -32.86
CA GLY A 79 45.30 -23.84 -31.71
C GLY A 79 44.54 -23.34 -30.47
N GLY A 80 44.78 -23.75 -29.23
CA GLY A 80 45.77 -24.68 -28.64
C GLY A 80 45.85 -24.44 -27.12
N GLY A 81 46.01 -25.51 -26.32
CA GLY A 81 46.40 -25.54 -24.90
C GLY A 81 45.27 -25.24 -23.89
N GLY A 82 45.07 -25.96 -22.79
CA GLY A 82 45.80 -27.01 -22.09
C GLY A 82 45.42 -26.97 -20.59
N ALA A 83 45.49 -28.12 -19.90
CA ALA A 83 45.16 -28.40 -18.48
C ALA A 83 43.65 -28.59 -18.20
N ARG A 84 43.09 -29.79 -18.01
CA ARG A 84 43.47 -31.05 -17.31
C ARG A 84 43.48 -30.92 -15.78
N CYS A 85 42.37 -31.27 -15.15
CA CYS A 85 42.31 -31.84 -13.80
C CYS A 85 41.38 -33.06 -13.83
N GLU A 86 42.01 -34.21 -13.64
CA GLU A 86 41.39 -35.51 -13.34
C GLU A 86 40.91 -35.49 -11.89
N SER A 87 39.77 -36.12 -11.58
CA SER A 87 39.72 -37.07 -10.47
C SER A 87 38.37 -37.81 -10.36
N ILE A 88 38.51 -39.13 -10.41
CA ILE A 88 37.95 -40.11 -9.48
C ILE A 88 36.44 -40.36 -9.56
N VAL A 89 36.16 -41.34 -10.43
CA VAL A 89 35.19 -42.43 -10.26
C VAL A 89 35.12 -42.90 -8.81
N SER A 90 33.93 -42.86 -8.21
CA SER A 90 33.62 -43.72 -7.07
C SER A 90 32.28 -44.40 -7.33
N THR A 91 32.38 -45.68 -7.69
CA THR A 91 31.29 -46.63 -7.85
C THR A 91 30.75 -47.04 -6.49
N GLY A 92 29.60 -46.50 -6.12
CA GLY A 92 28.81 -46.96 -4.98
C GLY A 92 27.58 -47.73 -5.45
N GLY A 93 27.72 -49.04 -5.63
CA GLY A 93 26.58 -49.94 -5.80
C GLY A 93 25.83 -50.07 -4.48
N MET A 94 24.51 -49.85 -4.50
CA MET A 94 23.62 -50.29 -3.42
C MET A 94 22.39 -50.98 -3.99
N SER A 95 22.13 -52.12 -3.37
CA SER A 95 21.27 -53.22 -3.79
C SER A 95 19.80 -52.86 -3.88
N ALA A 96 19.14 -53.45 -4.88
CA ALA A 96 17.71 -53.66 -4.91
C ALA A 96 17.26 -54.49 -3.69
N GLY A 97 16.64 -53.82 -2.72
CA GLY A 97 15.87 -54.43 -1.64
C GLY A 97 14.40 -54.43 -2.00
N ALA A 98 13.93 -55.49 -2.63
CA ALA A 98 12.52 -55.81 -2.73
C ALA A 98 12.02 -56.30 -1.36
N GLY A 99 10.91 -55.75 -0.87
CA GLY A 99 10.14 -56.36 0.21
C GLY A 99 9.74 -55.39 1.31
N ALA A 100 8.49 -54.95 1.26
CA ALA A 100 7.53 -55.03 2.36
C ALA A 100 6.35 -54.10 2.05
N GLY A 101 5.30 -54.68 1.45
CA GLY A 101 3.98 -54.08 1.38
C GLY A 101 3.41 -53.89 2.79
N GLY A 102 3.74 -52.78 3.42
CA GLY A 102 3.03 -52.28 4.58
C GLY A 102 1.80 -51.52 4.10
N ARG A 103 0.62 -52.12 4.28
CA ARG A 103 -0.68 -51.43 4.19
C ARG A 103 -0.73 -50.33 5.25
N ARG A 104 -0.07 -49.19 5.01
CA ARG A 104 -0.48 -47.92 5.62
C ARG A 104 -1.87 -47.67 5.07
N LYS A 105 -2.88 -47.80 5.92
CA LYS A 105 -4.20 -47.26 5.65
C LYS A 105 -4.01 -45.77 5.45
N GLU A 106 -3.92 -45.35 4.19
CA GLU A 106 -4.08 -43.98 3.74
C GLU A 106 -5.49 -43.53 4.16
N ALA A 107 -5.59 -43.08 5.40
CA ALA A 107 -6.56 -42.08 5.78
C ALA A 107 -5.99 -40.70 5.45
N GLU A 108 -5.40 -40.54 4.25
CA GLU A 108 -5.25 -39.22 3.65
C GLU A 108 -6.64 -38.81 3.19
N GLY A 109 -7.37 -38.20 4.13
CA GLY A 109 -8.62 -37.53 3.80
C GLY A 109 -8.31 -36.46 2.77
N ARG A 110 -8.52 -36.78 1.49
CA ARG A 110 -8.33 -35.84 0.38
C ARG A 110 -8.99 -34.53 0.78
N PHE A 111 -8.18 -33.51 0.91
CA PHE A 111 -8.65 -32.15 1.01
C PHE A 111 -9.14 -31.77 -0.38
N THR A 112 -10.45 -31.90 -0.59
CA THR A 112 -11.09 -31.66 -1.88
C THR A 112 -11.31 -30.16 -2.08
N GLU A 113 -11.29 -29.71 -3.33
CA GLU A 113 -11.64 -28.34 -3.71
C GLU A 113 -13.00 -27.92 -3.13
N GLU A 114 -13.94 -28.87 -3.06
CA GLU A 114 -15.23 -28.74 -2.39
C GLU A 114 -15.13 -28.33 -0.90
N LYS A 115 -14.14 -28.83 -0.13
CA LYS A 115 -13.94 -28.42 1.27
C LYS A 115 -13.40 -26.99 1.39
N LEU A 116 -12.59 -26.56 0.43
CA LEU A 116 -12.12 -25.17 0.36
C LEU A 116 -13.27 -24.24 0.01
N GLU A 117 -14.11 -24.62 -0.95
CA GLU A 117 -15.27 -23.85 -1.37
C GLU A 117 -16.26 -23.67 -0.21
N VAL A 118 -16.55 -24.74 0.53
CA VAL A 118 -17.36 -24.68 1.76
C VAL A 118 -16.74 -23.76 2.82
N ALA A 119 -15.41 -23.77 2.97
CA ALA A 119 -14.73 -22.89 3.92
C ALA A 119 -14.80 -21.41 3.49
N MET A 120 -14.67 -21.14 2.20
CA MET A 120 -14.81 -19.80 1.63
C MET A 120 -16.24 -19.30 1.71
N ASP A 121 -17.23 -20.17 1.52
CA ASP A 121 -18.66 -19.86 1.74
C ASP A 121 -18.90 -19.51 3.20
N VAL A 122 -18.38 -20.31 4.13
CA VAL A 122 -18.45 -20.03 5.57
C VAL A 122 -17.81 -18.68 5.91
N ALA A 123 -16.64 -18.38 5.36
CA ALA A 123 -15.98 -17.09 5.55
C ALA A 123 -16.84 -15.94 4.99
N ARG A 124 -17.40 -16.09 3.79
CA ARG A 124 -18.31 -15.10 3.18
C ARG A 124 -19.58 -14.90 4.02
N THR A 125 -20.20 -15.96 4.53
CA THR A 125 -21.38 -15.87 5.41
C THR A 125 -21.05 -15.19 6.73
N CYS A 126 -19.90 -15.51 7.33
CA CYS A 126 -19.38 -14.78 8.49
C CYS A 126 -19.28 -13.29 8.16
N MET A 127 -18.56 -12.92 7.10
CA MET A 127 -18.36 -11.52 6.68
C MET A 127 -19.69 -10.78 6.41
N ALA A 128 -20.68 -11.45 5.80
CA ALA A 128 -22.00 -10.86 5.56
C ALA A 128 -22.80 -10.63 6.86
N MET A 129 -22.78 -11.60 7.78
CA MET A 129 -23.34 -11.43 9.13
C MET A 129 -22.65 -10.28 9.87
N PHE A 130 -21.34 -10.16 9.72
CA PHE A 130 -20.56 -9.08 10.31
C PHE A 130 -20.92 -7.72 9.74
N ALA A 131 -21.02 -7.58 8.42
CA ALA A 131 -21.45 -6.34 7.78
C ALA A 131 -22.83 -5.89 8.29
N HIS A 132 -23.78 -6.83 8.39
CA HIS A 132 -25.12 -6.56 8.92
C HIS A 132 -25.11 -6.12 10.39
N LEU A 133 -24.27 -6.71 11.24
CA LEU A 133 -24.19 -6.35 12.67
C LEU A 133 -23.43 -5.04 12.90
N THR A 134 -22.43 -4.77 12.07
CA THR A 134 -21.70 -3.49 12.04
C THR A 134 -22.64 -2.34 11.66
N ALA A 135 -23.50 -2.55 10.66
CA ALA A 135 -24.54 -1.60 10.27
C ALA A 135 -25.55 -1.31 11.40
N ARG A 136 -25.66 -2.20 12.39
CA ARG A 136 -26.50 -2.02 13.60
C ARG A 136 -25.75 -1.47 14.81
N GLY A 137 -24.46 -1.17 14.68
CA GLY A 137 -23.64 -0.62 15.76
C GLY A 137 -23.12 -1.63 16.77
N HIS A 138 -23.27 -2.94 16.52
CA HIS A 138 -22.83 -3.99 17.46
C HIS A 138 -21.64 -4.77 16.90
N GLY A 139 -20.60 -4.99 17.71
CA GLY A 139 -19.44 -5.82 17.36
C GLY A 139 -18.29 -5.12 16.63
N ARG A 140 -18.23 -3.78 16.62
CA ARG A 140 -17.22 -3.00 15.89
C ARG A 140 -15.78 -3.29 16.34
N ARG A 141 -15.55 -3.51 17.64
CA ARG A 141 -14.23 -3.89 18.17
C ARG A 141 -13.80 -5.29 17.71
N ALA A 142 -14.75 -6.21 17.62
CA ALA A 142 -14.50 -7.58 17.17
C ALA A 142 -14.28 -7.66 15.66
N LEU A 143 -15.00 -6.84 14.87
CA LEU A 143 -14.70 -6.62 13.45
C LEU A 143 -13.28 -6.09 13.30
N HIS A 144 -12.93 -5.03 14.04
CA HIS A 144 -11.60 -4.44 14.00
C HIS A 144 -10.51 -5.48 14.31
N ALA A 145 -10.66 -6.24 15.39
CA ALA A 145 -9.71 -7.27 15.79
C ALA A 145 -9.59 -8.41 14.77
N GLY A 146 -10.72 -8.92 14.23
CA GLY A 146 -10.73 -9.99 13.23
C GLY A 146 -10.14 -9.55 11.88
N VAL A 147 -10.49 -8.34 11.45
CA VAL A 147 -9.96 -7.68 10.26
C VAL A 147 -8.45 -7.47 10.39
N LEU A 148 -7.97 -6.97 11.53
CA LEU A 148 -6.55 -6.79 11.79
C LEU A 148 -5.78 -8.11 11.87
N ALA A 149 -6.35 -9.12 12.53
CA ALA A 149 -5.78 -10.46 12.57
C ALA A 149 -5.62 -11.02 11.15
N HIS A 150 -6.63 -10.82 10.29
CA HIS A 150 -6.57 -11.21 8.88
C HIS A 150 -5.45 -10.47 8.14
N ILE A 151 -5.38 -9.13 8.22
CA ILE A 151 -4.30 -8.35 7.57
C ILE A 151 -2.92 -8.81 8.04
N ASN A 152 -2.75 -9.02 9.34
CA ASN A 152 -1.48 -9.42 9.91
C ASN A 152 -1.10 -10.86 9.54
N SER A 153 -2.06 -11.71 9.17
CA SER A 153 -1.83 -13.07 8.71
C SER A 153 -1.51 -13.19 7.21
N VAL A 154 -1.89 -12.19 6.39
CA VAL A 154 -1.63 -12.21 4.94
C VAL A 154 -0.16 -11.82 4.69
N PRO A 155 0.68 -12.71 4.13
CA PRO A 155 2.07 -12.39 3.87
C PRO A 155 2.19 -11.36 2.74
N ILE A 156 3.02 -10.34 2.95
CA ILE A 156 3.39 -9.39 1.91
C ILE A 156 4.15 -10.16 0.82
N GLY A 157 3.69 -10.10 -0.42
CA GLY A 157 4.34 -10.77 -1.55
C GLY A 157 3.96 -12.24 -1.76
N ALA A 158 2.95 -12.77 -1.08
CA ALA A 158 2.48 -14.14 -1.30
C ALA A 158 1.77 -14.33 -2.67
N GLY A 159 2.58 -14.52 -3.73
CA GLY A 159 2.18 -15.10 -5.02
C GLY A 159 1.23 -14.24 -5.87
N ASP A 160 1.30 -14.33 -7.19
CA ASP A 160 0.45 -13.59 -8.15
C ASP A 160 -1.03 -14.05 -8.13
N ASP A 161 -1.53 -14.51 -6.98
CA ASP A 161 -2.91 -14.93 -6.84
C ASP A 161 -3.82 -13.69 -6.75
N PRO A 162 -4.59 -13.39 -7.82
CA PRO A 162 -5.41 -12.18 -7.88
C PRO A 162 -6.50 -12.16 -6.80
N HIS A 163 -6.90 -13.33 -6.29
CA HIS A 163 -7.93 -13.45 -5.26
C HIS A 163 -7.43 -12.96 -3.89
N MET A 164 -6.15 -13.15 -3.58
CA MET A 164 -5.57 -12.74 -2.29
C MET A 164 -5.26 -11.25 -2.26
N THR A 165 -4.81 -10.69 -3.39
CA THR A 165 -4.61 -9.23 -3.51
C THR A 165 -5.89 -8.45 -3.34
N GLY A 166 -7.01 -8.94 -3.90
CA GLY A 166 -8.31 -8.29 -3.77
C GLY A 166 -8.79 -8.23 -2.32
N SER A 167 -8.52 -9.28 -1.53
CA SER A 167 -8.95 -9.34 -0.13
C SER A 167 -8.27 -8.30 0.75
N LEU A 168 -6.96 -8.07 0.61
CA LEU A 168 -6.25 -7.08 1.42
C LEU A 168 -6.61 -5.65 1.01
N SER A 169 -6.65 -5.39 -0.30
CA SER A 169 -7.02 -4.10 -0.87
C SER A 169 -8.43 -3.65 -0.42
N GLN A 170 -9.42 -4.53 -0.57
CA GLN A 170 -10.79 -4.22 -0.16
C GLN A 170 -10.88 -3.96 1.35
N LEU A 171 -10.16 -4.75 2.13
CA LEU A 171 -10.24 -4.68 3.58
C LEU A 171 -9.55 -3.42 4.15
N VAL A 172 -8.52 -2.91 3.48
CA VAL A 172 -7.93 -1.59 3.78
C VAL A 172 -8.94 -0.47 3.51
N LEU A 173 -9.71 -0.56 2.42
CA LEU A 173 -10.77 0.39 2.10
C LEU A 173 -11.91 0.30 3.12
N ASP A 174 -12.36 -0.91 3.48
CA ASP A 174 -13.42 -1.13 4.47
C ASP A 174 -13.01 -0.56 5.83
N LEU A 175 -11.76 -0.74 6.25
CA LEU A 175 -11.23 -0.15 7.48
C LEU A 175 -11.29 1.38 7.46
N SER A 176 -10.97 2.00 6.32
CA SER A 176 -11.06 3.45 6.17
C SER A 176 -12.50 3.95 6.23
N ALA A 177 -13.46 3.19 5.66
CA ALA A 177 -14.88 3.50 5.74
C ALA A 177 -15.40 3.40 7.19
N VAL A 178 -15.01 2.35 7.92
CA VAL A 178 -15.38 2.17 9.34
C VAL A 178 -14.85 3.32 10.19
N ALA A 179 -13.66 3.86 9.90
CA ALA A 179 -13.12 5.02 10.60
C ALA A 179 -14.00 6.29 10.42
N MET A 180 -14.79 6.38 9.35
CA MET A 180 -15.67 7.52 9.10
C MET A 180 -16.95 7.48 9.96
N GLU A 181 -17.38 6.31 10.42
CA GLU A 181 -18.71 6.10 11.04
C GLU A 181 -18.86 6.59 12.49
N GLY A 182 -17.79 6.96 13.18
CA GLY A 182 -17.88 7.48 14.55
C GLY A 182 -16.55 7.73 15.24
N GLU A 183 -16.56 8.56 16.28
CA GLU A 183 -15.36 8.98 17.02
C GLU A 183 -14.64 7.80 17.70
N GLU A 184 -15.38 6.85 18.29
CA GLU A 184 -14.79 5.65 18.89
C GLU A 184 -13.97 4.83 17.88
N ASN A 185 -14.46 4.72 16.64
CA ASN A 185 -13.77 4.00 15.56
C ASN A 185 -12.49 4.74 15.12
N ARG A 186 -12.51 6.08 15.14
CA ARG A 186 -11.34 6.91 14.83
C ARG A 186 -10.23 6.68 15.84
N LEU A 187 -10.57 6.66 17.13
CA LEU A 187 -9.61 6.38 18.20
C LEU A 187 -9.05 4.95 18.11
N SER A 188 -9.90 3.94 17.82
CA SER A 188 -9.41 2.57 17.64
C SER A 188 -8.54 2.41 16.41
N PHE A 189 -8.79 3.19 15.35
CA PHE A 189 -8.03 3.13 14.10
C PHE A 189 -6.54 3.42 14.31
N VAL A 190 -6.21 4.31 15.24
CA VAL A 190 -4.82 4.67 15.55
C VAL A 190 -4.20 3.70 16.53
N GLY A 191 -4.96 3.28 17.56
CA GLY A 191 -4.42 2.47 18.65
C GLY A 191 -4.25 0.98 18.34
N GLN A 192 -4.92 0.45 17.31
CA GLN A 192 -5.02 -1.01 17.13
C GLN A 192 -4.39 -1.53 15.83
N GLY A 193 -3.61 -0.74 15.09
CA GLY A 193 -2.83 -1.25 13.95
C GLY A 193 -3.41 -1.17 12.52
N PRO A 194 -4.59 -0.56 12.23
CA PRO A 194 -4.97 -0.27 10.84
C PRO A 194 -3.98 0.61 10.11
N LEU A 195 -3.37 1.57 10.82
CA LEU A 195 -2.31 2.39 10.25
C LEU A 195 -1.09 1.51 9.89
N ASP A 196 -0.72 0.53 10.72
CA ASP A 196 0.36 -0.41 10.40
C ASP A 196 0.03 -1.27 9.18
N ALA A 197 -1.22 -1.69 9.03
CA ALA A 197 -1.71 -2.41 7.86
C ALA A 197 -1.59 -1.58 6.58
N ILE A 198 -2.01 -0.30 6.63
CA ILE A 198 -1.85 0.65 5.54
C ILE A 198 -0.38 0.84 5.21
N MET A 199 0.46 1.11 6.22
CA MET A 199 1.90 1.30 6.05
C MET A 199 2.59 0.09 5.44
N ARG A 200 2.15 -1.11 5.81
CA ARG A 200 2.62 -2.35 5.23
C ARG A 200 2.28 -2.45 3.74
N CYS A 201 1.06 -2.07 3.37
CA CYS A 201 0.63 -2.03 1.96
C CYS A 201 1.38 -0.96 1.16
N LEU A 202 1.68 0.20 1.75
CA LEU A 202 2.46 1.25 1.07
C LEU A 202 3.89 0.79 0.77
N ARG A 203 4.57 0.19 1.77
CA ARG A 203 5.99 -0.21 1.69
C ARG A 203 6.30 -1.37 0.75
N GLY A 204 5.45 -2.39 0.77
CA GLY A 204 5.74 -3.66 0.09
C GLY A 204 4.55 -4.25 -0.65
N GLY A 205 3.43 -3.54 -0.68
CA GLY A 205 2.28 -3.96 -1.47
C GLY A 205 2.53 -3.83 -2.97
N ARG A 206 1.72 -4.53 -3.75
CA ARG A 206 1.64 -4.32 -5.21
C ARG A 206 0.94 -3.00 -5.53
N ALA A 207 1.01 -2.55 -6.78
CA ALA A 207 0.36 -1.32 -7.25
C ALA A 207 -1.12 -1.22 -6.79
N ALA A 208 -1.93 -2.27 -6.94
CA ALA A 208 -3.32 -2.26 -6.48
C ALA A 208 -3.48 -2.13 -4.95
N GLN A 209 -2.54 -2.68 -4.16
CA GLN A 209 -2.55 -2.56 -2.70
C GLN A 209 -2.05 -1.20 -2.25
N GLN A 210 -1.02 -0.66 -2.90
CA GLN A 210 -0.51 0.68 -2.67
C GLN A 210 -1.57 1.73 -3.01
N GLN A 211 -2.27 1.55 -4.12
CA GLN A 211 -3.41 2.37 -4.51
C GLN A 211 -4.50 2.37 -3.44
N CYS A 212 -4.99 1.19 -3.02
CA CYS A 212 -5.99 1.09 -1.97
C CYS A 212 -5.51 1.67 -0.63
N ALA A 213 -4.22 1.52 -0.31
CA ALA A 213 -3.64 2.10 0.90
C ALA A 213 -3.57 3.63 0.83
N LEU A 214 -3.22 4.20 -0.32
CA LEU A 214 -3.28 5.64 -0.53
C LEU A 214 -4.73 6.15 -0.48
N ASP A 215 -5.68 5.44 -1.10
CA ASP A 215 -7.10 5.80 -1.07
C ASP A 215 -7.65 5.75 0.37
N ALA A 216 -7.29 4.74 1.14
CA ALA A 216 -7.60 4.67 2.57
C ALA A 216 -6.97 5.84 3.34
N LEU A 217 -5.71 6.20 3.07
CA LEU A 217 -5.08 7.38 3.65
C LEU A 217 -5.81 8.66 3.26
N THR A 218 -6.23 8.82 2.00
CA THR A 218 -6.98 10.02 1.57
C THR A 218 -8.26 10.17 2.39
N THR A 219 -8.99 9.06 2.57
CA THR A 219 -10.24 9.01 3.35
C THR A 219 -9.99 9.38 4.81
N VAL A 220 -9.01 8.75 5.45
CA VAL A 220 -8.69 9.01 6.85
C VAL A 220 -8.17 10.43 7.05
N CYS A 221 -7.40 10.96 6.10
CA CYS A 221 -6.89 12.33 6.15
C CYS A 221 -8.00 13.39 6.01
N LEU A 222 -9.21 13.05 5.57
CA LEU A 222 -10.33 14.00 5.57
C LEU A 222 -10.86 14.27 6.99
N LEU A 223 -10.57 13.39 7.95
CA LEU A 223 -10.97 13.53 9.34
C LEU A 223 -9.96 14.41 10.09
N SER A 224 -10.41 15.59 10.54
CA SER A 224 -9.57 16.56 11.27
C SER A 224 -8.85 15.95 12.47
N GLU A 225 -9.53 15.07 13.21
CA GLU A 225 -9.02 14.45 14.44
C GLU A 225 -7.95 13.39 14.14
N MET A 226 -7.98 12.80 12.94
CA MET A 226 -7.05 11.76 12.53
C MET A 226 -5.74 12.32 11.98
N LYS A 227 -5.74 13.57 11.50
CA LYS A 227 -4.55 14.17 10.88
C LYS A 227 -3.33 14.12 11.81
N PRO A 228 -3.38 14.56 13.08
CA PRO A 228 -2.20 14.50 13.94
C PRO A 228 -1.69 13.08 14.21
N LEU A 229 -2.55 12.07 14.08
CA LEU A 229 -2.28 10.69 14.44
C LEU A 229 -1.72 9.88 13.27
N VAL A 230 -2.22 10.13 12.07
CA VAL A 230 -1.74 9.50 10.83
C VAL A 230 -0.48 10.19 10.31
N PHE A 231 -0.28 11.46 10.64
CA PHE A 231 0.83 12.20 10.09
C PHE A 231 2.06 11.89 10.94
N CYS A 232 2.79 10.87 10.52
CA CYS A 232 4.12 10.55 11.01
C CYS A 232 5.13 10.63 9.86
N ARG A 233 6.43 10.71 10.21
CA ARG A 233 7.48 10.87 9.19
C ARG A 233 7.57 9.67 8.27
N GLU A 234 7.25 8.51 8.81
CA GLU A 234 7.21 7.24 8.11
C GLU A 234 6.17 7.27 6.99
N VAL A 235 4.92 7.69 7.27
CA VAL A 235 3.87 7.81 6.25
C VAL A 235 4.29 8.79 5.16
N LEU A 236 4.85 9.95 5.55
CA LEU A 236 5.34 10.93 4.59
C LEU A 236 6.40 10.32 3.65
N GLY A 237 7.36 9.56 4.18
CA GLY A 237 8.40 8.91 3.40
C GLY A 237 7.83 7.98 2.32
N GLU A 238 6.88 7.11 2.70
CA GLU A 238 6.26 6.17 1.76
C GLU A 238 5.41 6.89 0.70
N VAL A 239 4.63 7.91 1.10
CA VAL A 239 3.80 8.68 0.17
C VAL A 239 4.66 9.43 -0.84
N LEU A 240 5.81 9.98 -0.44
CA LEU A 240 6.74 10.65 -1.36
C LEU A 240 7.36 9.66 -2.34
N MET A 241 7.74 8.47 -1.90
CA MET A 241 8.25 7.42 -2.77
C MET A 241 7.20 6.99 -3.81
N LEU A 242 5.95 6.80 -3.38
CA LEU A 242 4.85 6.44 -4.28
C LEU A 242 4.45 7.57 -5.22
N ALA A 243 4.53 8.83 -4.78
CA ALA A 243 4.28 9.99 -5.66
C ALA A 243 5.24 10.07 -6.85
N ALA A 244 6.42 9.42 -6.78
CA ALA A 244 7.34 9.31 -7.90
C ALA A 244 6.92 8.27 -8.95
N VAL A 245 5.95 7.39 -8.63
CA VAL A 245 5.38 6.40 -9.54
C VAL A 245 4.13 6.98 -10.20
N GLN A 246 4.09 7.01 -11.54
CA GLN A 246 3.00 7.68 -12.27
C GLN A 246 1.61 7.16 -11.89
N GLU A 247 1.44 5.85 -11.72
CA GLU A 247 0.17 5.22 -11.35
C GLU A 247 -0.40 5.71 -10.01
N HIS A 248 0.46 6.21 -9.12
CA HIS A 248 0.08 6.63 -7.76
C HIS A 248 0.13 8.15 -7.59
N VAL A 249 0.45 8.91 -8.64
CA VAL A 249 0.67 10.36 -8.54
C VAL A 249 -0.58 11.09 -8.05
N GLN A 250 -1.77 10.67 -8.50
CA GLN A 250 -3.04 11.30 -8.16
C GLN A 250 -3.40 11.14 -6.68
N PRO A 251 -3.56 9.92 -6.13
CA PRO A 251 -3.91 9.76 -4.72
C PRO A 251 -2.78 10.26 -3.80
N ALA A 252 -1.50 10.11 -4.18
CA ALA A 252 -0.39 10.64 -3.39
C ALA A 252 -0.40 12.17 -3.33
N ALA A 253 -0.67 12.87 -4.45
CA ALA A 253 -0.82 14.32 -4.45
C ALA A 253 -1.97 14.78 -3.54
N PHE A 254 -3.06 14.01 -3.47
CA PHE A 254 -4.15 14.31 -2.54
C PHE A 254 -3.73 14.16 -1.07
N VAL A 255 -3.05 13.07 -0.70
CA VAL A 255 -2.51 12.89 0.66
C VAL A 255 -1.54 14.02 1.01
N LEU A 256 -0.62 14.38 0.10
CA LEU A 256 0.32 15.48 0.30
C LEU A 256 -0.38 16.84 0.46
N HIS A 257 -1.48 17.06 -0.27
CA HIS A 257 -2.34 18.23 -0.04
C HIS A 257 -2.92 18.21 1.37
N GLN A 258 -3.47 17.09 1.85
CA GLN A 258 -3.96 16.99 3.23
C GLN A 258 -2.85 17.26 4.24
N PHE A 259 -1.63 16.80 3.95
CA PHE A 259 -0.44 17.05 4.76
C PHE A 259 -0.10 18.53 4.85
N SER A 260 -0.17 19.23 3.72
CA SER A 260 0.17 20.64 3.62
C SER A 260 -0.78 21.58 4.39
N LEU A 261 -2.00 21.13 4.68
CA LEU A 261 -2.98 21.89 5.46
C LEU A 261 -2.49 22.10 6.90
N LEU A 262 -1.73 21.16 7.45
CA LEU A 262 -1.11 21.27 8.76
C LEU A 262 0.20 22.07 8.67
N SER A 263 0.29 23.16 9.42
CA SER A 263 1.42 24.10 9.39
C SER A 263 2.76 23.43 9.73
N GLU A 264 2.75 22.55 10.72
CA GLU A 264 3.88 21.81 11.25
C GLU A 264 4.46 20.81 10.22
N TRP A 265 3.66 20.41 9.22
CA TRP A 265 4.07 19.49 8.15
C TRP A 265 4.62 20.18 6.91
N ARG A 266 4.41 21.48 6.73
CA ARG A 266 4.94 22.21 5.57
C ARG A 266 6.46 22.14 5.49
N SER A 267 7.15 22.28 6.63
CA SER A 267 8.61 22.22 6.68
C SER A 267 9.16 20.80 6.40
N PRO A 268 8.64 19.73 7.02
CA PRO A 268 8.91 18.35 6.61
C PRO A 268 8.65 18.08 5.12
N LEU A 269 7.53 18.55 4.57
CA LEU A 269 7.20 18.37 3.14
C LEU A 269 8.28 19.00 2.24
N VAL A 270 8.67 20.24 2.51
CA VAL A 270 9.73 20.92 1.75
C VAL A 270 11.06 20.17 1.86
N ARG A 271 11.47 19.78 3.08
CA ARG A 271 12.72 19.03 3.27
C ARG A 271 12.72 17.64 2.65
N GLY A 272 11.55 17.01 2.53
CA GLY A 272 11.39 15.69 1.93
C GLY A 272 11.38 15.70 0.41
N GLY A 273 11.56 16.84 -0.27
CA GLY A 273 11.49 16.91 -1.73
C GLY A 273 10.06 16.86 -2.31
N CYS A 274 9.04 17.09 -1.47
CA CYS A 274 7.64 17.11 -1.91
C CYS A 274 7.39 18.14 -3.02
N VAL A 275 8.09 19.28 -2.96
CA VAL A 275 7.94 20.36 -3.95
C VAL A 275 8.31 19.89 -5.36
N ASP A 276 9.42 19.17 -5.52
CA ASP A 276 9.87 18.65 -6.81
C ASP A 276 8.85 17.65 -7.39
N LEU A 277 8.33 16.76 -6.54
CA LEU A 277 7.32 15.77 -6.91
C LEU A 277 5.99 16.42 -7.33
N LEU A 278 5.53 17.44 -6.61
CA LEU A 278 4.30 18.17 -6.96
C LEU A 278 4.47 18.97 -8.25
N VAL A 279 5.64 19.55 -8.50
CA VAL A 279 5.95 20.24 -9.76
C VAL A 279 6.02 19.24 -10.92
N ALA A 280 6.64 18.08 -10.72
CA ALA A 280 6.67 17.00 -11.69
C ALA A 280 5.25 16.47 -12.01
N ALA A 281 4.40 16.30 -11.00
CA ALA A 281 3.01 15.90 -11.17
C ALA A 281 2.22 16.92 -12.02
N ILE A 282 2.41 18.23 -11.78
CA ILE A 282 1.80 19.29 -12.60
C ILE A 282 2.34 19.26 -14.03
N ALA A 283 3.65 19.08 -14.20
CA ALA A 283 4.27 19.01 -15.52
C ALA A 283 3.74 17.81 -16.33
N HIS A 284 3.58 16.65 -15.69
CA HIS A 284 2.98 15.46 -16.28
C HIS A 284 1.52 15.72 -16.68
N ALA A 285 0.70 16.27 -15.78
CA ALA A 285 -0.71 16.54 -16.03
C ALA A 285 -0.99 17.72 -17.00
N THR A 286 0.03 18.48 -17.43
CA THR A 286 -0.08 19.57 -18.42
C THR A 286 0.79 19.37 -19.65
N GLY A 287 1.53 18.26 -19.73
CA GLY A 287 2.45 17.98 -20.81
C GLY A 287 1.77 17.57 -22.11
N PRO A 288 2.54 17.38 -23.20
CA PRO A 288 2.00 16.87 -24.46
C PRO A 288 1.47 15.43 -24.33
N GLU A 289 2.02 14.66 -23.38
CA GLU A 289 1.59 13.29 -23.03
C GLU A 289 0.67 13.29 -21.80
N ALA A 290 0.01 14.41 -21.52
CA ALA A 290 -0.89 14.49 -20.38
C ALA A 290 -2.01 13.43 -20.50
N PRO A 291 -2.41 12.81 -19.37
CA PRO A 291 -3.56 11.92 -19.35
C PRO A 291 -4.83 12.68 -19.79
N PRO A 292 -5.91 11.96 -20.12
CA PRO A 292 -7.20 12.57 -20.42
C PRO A 292 -7.59 13.61 -19.37
N GLN A 293 -8.27 14.67 -19.81
CA GLN A 293 -8.58 15.82 -18.95
C GLN A 293 -9.30 15.42 -17.63
N GLU A 294 -10.11 14.36 -17.67
CA GLU A 294 -10.82 13.82 -16.51
C GLU A 294 -9.88 13.31 -15.41
N GLU A 295 -8.76 12.67 -15.78
CA GLU A 295 -7.75 12.13 -14.86
C GLU A 295 -6.69 13.18 -14.49
N ALA A 296 -6.33 14.05 -15.42
CA ALA A 296 -5.33 15.10 -15.19
C ALA A 296 -5.79 16.11 -14.12
N CYS A 297 -7.09 16.39 -14.05
CA CYS A 297 -7.56 17.51 -13.24
C CYS A 297 -7.56 17.27 -11.73
N PRO A 298 -7.96 16.10 -11.20
CA PRO A 298 -7.77 15.79 -9.78
C PRO A 298 -6.32 15.89 -9.32
N ILE A 299 -5.36 15.52 -10.19
CA ILE A 299 -3.91 15.68 -9.94
C ILE A 299 -3.59 17.17 -9.80
N LEU A 300 -3.99 17.98 -10.77
CA LEU A 300 -3.69 19.41 -10.78
C LEU A 300 -4.33 20.16 -9.60
N GLU A 301 -5.59 19.87 -9.29
CA GLU A 301 -6.29 20.49 -8.17
C GLU A 301 -5.58 20.18 -6.84
N SER A 302 -5.23 18.92 -6.60
CA SER A 302 -4.53 18.50 -5.39
C SER A 302 -3.11 19.08 -5.33
N ALA A 303 -2.35 18.98 -6.42
CA ALA A 303 -0.95 19.40 -6.43
C ALA A 303 -0.77 20.91 -6.25
N VAL A 304 -1.58 21.71 -6.95
CA VAL A 304 -1.53 23.18 -6.83
C VAL A 304 -2.04 23.63 -5.46
N ALA A 305 -3.10 23.00 -4.94
CA ALA A 305 -3.57 23.28 -3.60
C ALA A 305 -2.50 22.99 -2.54
N ALA A 306 -1.76 21.89 -2.68
CA ALA A 306 -0.62 21.56 -1.82
C ALA A 306 0.49 22.62 -1.91
N ILE A 307 0.92 22.99 -3.13
CA ILE A 307 1.93 24.04 -3.36
C ILE A 307 1.49 25.37 -2.73
N ARG A 308 0.21 25.75 -2.87
CA ARG A 308 -0.33 26.96 -2.25
C ARG A 308 -0.18 26.96 -0.74
N GLN A 309 -0.42 25.82 -0.08
CA GLN A 309 -0.24 25.74 1.37
C GLN A 309 1.24 25.73 1.74
N ILE A 310 2.08 24.99 1.02
CA ILE A 310 3.53 24.92 1.26
C ILE A 310 4.19 26.28 1.10
N THR A 311 3.80 27.09 0.11
CA THR A 311 4.33 28.46 -0.11
C THR A 311 3.98 29.45 1.00
N LYS A 312 3.09 29.08 1.94
CA LYS A 312 2.91 29.82 3.18
C LYS A 312 4.05 29.61 4.17
N LEU A 313 4.98 28.68 3.94
CA LEU A 313 6.21 28.55 4.71
C LEU A 313 7.28 29.50 4.18
N GLU A 314 8.08 30.08 5.07
CA GLU A 314 9.21 30.90 4.67
C GLU A 314 10.28 30.09 3.94
N GLY A 315 10.88 30.66 2.90
CA GLY A 315 11.90 29.97 2.09
C GLY A 315 11.36 28.95 1.09
N ALA A 316 10.16 28.40 1.30
CA ALA A 316 9.56 27.43 0.37
C ALA A 316 9.38 27.98 -1.04
N GLY A 317 9.16 29.29 -1.19
CA GLY A 317 9.08 29.93 -2.50
C GLY A 317 10.38 29.81 -3.32
N ARG A 318 11.56 29.84 -2.67
CA ARG A 318 12.84 29.65 -3.37
C ARG A 318 12.98 28.22 -3.87
N VAL A 319 12.69 27.24 -3.00
CA VAL A 319 12.71 25.81 -3.36
C VAL A 319 11.77 25.53 -4.54
N LEU A 320 10.58 26.13 -4.54
CA LEU A 320 9.63 26.00 -5.65
C LEU A 320 10.13 26.63 -6.96
N VAL A 321 10.84 27.76 -6.90
CA VAL A 321 11.46 28.38 -8.08
C VAL A 321 12.58 27.51 -8.62
N ASP A 322 13.44 27.01 -7.74
CA ASP A 322 14.57 26.13 -8.08
C ASP A 322 14.07 24.82 -8.73
N ALA A 323 12.93 24.29 -8.26
CA ALA A 323 12.23 23.15 -8.86
C ALA A 323 11.56 23.45 -10.22
N GLY A 324 11.61 24.69 -10.72
CA GLY A 324 10.95 25.10 -11.96
C GLY A 324 9.44 25.34 -11.83
N GLY A 325 8.89 25.32 -10.60
CA GLY A 325 7.46 25.44 -10.32
C GLY A 325 6.84 26.79 -10.69
N LEU A 326 7.64 27.86 -10.78
CA LEU A 326 7.15 29.19 -11.16
C LEU A 326 6.52 29.20 -12.56
N SER A 327 7.17 28.54 -13.52
CA SER A 327 6.68 28.44 -14.91
C SER A 327 5.34 27.69 -14.98
N GLN A 328 5.22 26.62 -14.18
CA GLN A 328 4.01 25.80 -14.09
C GLN A 328 2.86 26.59 -13.47
N LEU A 329 3.10 27.30 -12.37
CA LEU A 329 2.07 28.13 -11.73
C LEU A 329 1.60 29.28 -12.63
N LEU A 330 2.51 29.92 -13.38
CA LEU A 330 2.14 30.95 -14.36
C LEU A 330 1.26 30.39 -15.47
N ARG A 331 1.55 29.18 -15.97
CA ARG A 331 0.67 28.48 -16.92
C ARG A 331 -0.70 28.21 -16.31
N LEU A 332 -0.75 27.65 -15.11
CA LEU A 332 -2.00 27.28 -14.43
C LEU A 332 -2.83 28.48 -13.96
N SER A 333 -2.23 29.65 -13.76
CA SER A 333 -2.95 30.91 -13.52
C SER A 333 -3.85 31.34 -14.68
N ARG A 334 -3.68 30.72 -15.86
CA ARG A 334 -4.52 30.91 -17.04
C ARG A 334 -5.47 29.74 -17.29
N SER A 335 -5.57 28.80 -16.36
CA SER A 335 -6.50 27.68 -16.46
C SER A 335 -7.95 28.16 -16.54
N GLU A 336 -8.76 27.48 -17.33
CA GLU A 336 -10.20 27.70 -17.41
C GLU A 336 -10.89 27.29 -16.11
N ARG A 337 -10.31 26.32 -15.38
CA ARG A 337 -10.83 25.85 -14.10
C ARG A 337 -10.52 26.83 -12.98
N GLU A 338 -11.59 27.38 -12.40
CA GLU A 338 -11.49 28.42 -11.37
C GLU A 338 -10.68 27.98 -10.15
N ASN A 339 -10.86 26.74 -9.68
CA ASN A 339 -10.15 26.21 -8.50
C ASN A 339 -8.63 26.18 -8.73
N ILE A 340 -8.19 25.63 -9.86
CA ILE A 340 -6.77 25.54 -10.23
C ILE A 340 -6.18 26.95 -10.40
N ARG A 341 -6.87 27.82 -11.15
CA ARG A 341 -6.45 29.20 -11.40
C ARG A 341 -6.30 29.98 -10.08
N ARG A 342 -7.31 29.91 -9.22
CA ARG A 342 -7.32 30.58 -7.91
C ARG A 342 -6.15 30.12 -7.06
N ASP A 343 -5.94 28.81 -6.95
CA ASP A 343 -4.91 28.28 -6.07
C ASP A 343 -3.49 28.59 -6.61
N ALA A 344 -3.30 28.57 -7.93
CA ALA A 344 -2.06 29.00 -8.58
C ALA A 344 -1.76 30.48 -8.34
N CYS A 345 -2.75 31.36 -8.53
CA CYS A 345 -2.62 32.79 -8.26
C CYS A 345 -2.30 33.08 -6.78
N GLN A 346 -2.93 32.35 -5.85
CA GLN A 346 -2.64 32.48 -4.41
C GLN A 346 -1.22 32.02 -4.08
N ALA A 347 -0.75 30.92 -4.66
CA ALA A 347 0.64 30.48 -4.50
C ALA A 347 1.63 31.54 -5.02
N LEU A 348 1.41 32.08 -6.22
CA LEU A 348 2.21 33.18 -6.79
C LEU A 348 2.24 34.41 -5.88
N LYS A 349 1.09 34.78 -5.32
CA LYS A 349 0.97 35.89 -4.36
C LYS A 349 1.84 35.65 -3.12
N HIS A 350 1.83 34.44 -2.53
CA HIS A 350 2.66 34.12 -1.37
C HIS A 350 4.16 34.25 -1.68
N ILE A 351 4.58 33.80 -2.86
CA ILE A 351 5.97 33.92 -3.32
C ILE A 351 6.36 35.40 -3.46
N GLY A 352 5.52 36.21 -4.10
CA GLY A 352 5.79 37.63 -4.35
C GLY A 352 5.79 38.52 -3.10
N HIS A 353 4.99 38.21 -2.08
CA HIS A 353 5.01 38.98 -0.83
C HIS A 353 6.31 38.77 -0.05
N ARG A 354 6.76 37.52 0.11
CA ARG A 354 7.94 37.18 0.92
C ARG A 354 9.26 37.65 0.29
N GLY A 355 9.30 37.86 -1.03
CA GLY A 355 10.47 38.45 -1.69
C GLY A 355 10.75 39.89 -1.24
N ARG A 356 9.70 40.66 -0.91
CA ARG A 356 9.84 42.05 -0.48
C ARG A 356 10.24 42.20 0.98
N ASP A 357 9.85 41.26 1.83
CA ASP A 357 10.20 41.28 3.25
C ASP A 357 11.72 41.09 3.42
N ARG A 358 12.33 40.17 2.67
CA ARG A 358 13.79 39.95 2.68
C ARG A 358 14.63 41.13 2.21
N GLU A 359 14.13 41.88 1.23
CA GLU A 359 14.84 43.07 0.74
C GLU A 359 14.83 44.19 1.79
N ARG A 360 13.85 44.21 2.70
CA ARG A 360 13.84 45.13 3.84
C ARG A 360 14.80 44.68 4.92
N ASP A 361 14.81 43.39 5.26
CA ASP A 361 15.70 42.84 6.29
C ASP A 361 17.18 43.07 5.94
N HIS A 362 17.57 42.85 4.68
CA HIS A 362 18.94 43.13 4.23
C HIS A 362 19.30 44.63 4.24
N LYS A 363 18.34 45.53 4.03
CA LYS A 363 18.58 46.98 4.14
C LYS A 363 18.75 47.41 5.60
N SER A 364 18.03 46.79 6.53
CA SER A 364 18.16 47.05 7.97
C SER A 364 19.52 46.58 8.52
N GLU A 365 19.99 45.37 8.16
CA GLU A 365 21.32 44.88 8.59
C GLU A 365 22.48 45.69 7.97
N SER A 366 22.30 46.20 6.75
CA SER A 366 23.33 47.02 6.07
C SER A 366 23.45 48.43 6.64
N GLN A 367 22.43 48.95 7.34
CA GLN A 367 22.50 50.26 7.99
C GLN A 367 23.11 50.18 9.40
N GLU A 368 22.84 49.11 10.15
CA GLU A 368 23.37 48.96 11.52
C GLU A 368 24.90 48.74 11.55
N THR A 369 25.47 48.19 10.48
CA THR A 369 26.92 47.94 10.36
C THR A 369 27.75 49.20 10.04
N VAL A 370 27.12 50.32 9.66
CA VAL A 370 27.83 51.57 9.33
C VAL A 370 27.95 52.52 10.53
N GLU A 371 27.08 52.42 11.54
CA GLU A 371 27.10 53.32 12.71
C GLU A 371 27.94 52.79 13.89
N GLY A 372 28.40 51.53 13.84
CA GLY A 372 29.16 50.89 14.94
C GLY A 372 30.67 51.17 14.98
N SER A 373 31.26 51.83 13.97
CA SER A 373 32.72 52.02 13.87
C SER A 373 33.23 53.43 14.21
N ALA A 374 32.41 54.27 14.87
CA ALA A 374 32.75 55.68 15.18
C ALA A 374 32.94 56.00 16.68
N SER A 375 33.25 55.02 17.53
CA SER A 375 33.49 55.26 18.96
C SER A 375 34.66 54.41 19.48
N THR A 376 35.86 54.96 19.40
CA THR A 376 37.01 54.65 20.27
C THR A 376 38.06 55.75 20.04
N ASP A 377 37.88 56.84 20.78
CA ASP A 377 38.95 57.79 21.14
C ASP A 377 39.42 57.45 22.57
#